data_AF-A0A0C9T106-F1
#
_entry.id   AF-A0A0C9T106-F1
#
_cell.length_a   1.000
_cell.length_b   1.000
_cell.length_c   1.000
_cell.angle_alpha   90.00
_cell.angle_beta   90.00
_cell.angle_gamma   90.00
#
_symmetry.space_group_name_H-M   'P 1'
#
loop_
_entity.id
_entity.type
_entity.pdbx_description
1 polymer ?
#
loop_
_entity_poly.entity_id
_entity_poly.type
_entity_poly.pdbx_seq_one_letter_code
_entity_poly.pdbx_strand_id
1 'polypeptide(L)'
;MISLASTSVLPDFEAKKELIRQDSKEARDWLYDKEVGSPYTFPGLYFPLSKMPLTIWQASPHTTNGNEQAHRTINRDGIGTSLLAAIFHVRTAKRKLNAVDEQLTALYQQVDELTESIQSLVQILQMMDRRSRDFNISAQRLQVLQHQYHEVCQEAETLGKSSSGTIEIRHFDLNSFLFDPSLIAHLSPIDQSQSAGSTSQAKKPRKPRKTRKVTSTTVSAATASQSSRTRKGTAASTLTPSQPVQLTSSQSVTVPAATFRPQSIPPASVPHCKTV
;
A
#
# COMPACT_ATOMS: atom_id res chain seq x y z
N MET A 1 31.24 -30.00 11.60
CA MET A 1 29.97 -29.36 11.23
C MET A 1 29.87 -29.39 9.71
N ILE A 2 28.82 -30.00 9.15
CA ILE A 2 28.67 -30.13 7.70
C ILE A 2 28.16 -28.80 7.16
N SER A 3 28.98 -28.09 6.37
CA SER A 3 28.53 -26.85 5.72
C SER A 3 27.64 -27.19 4.52
N LEU A 4 26.43 -26.66 4.53
CA LEU A 4 25.52 -26.65 3.37
C LEU A 4 25.76 -25.44 2.46
N ALA A 5 26.59 -24.48 2.91
CA ALA A 5 26.87 -23.27 2.14
C ALA A 5 27.96 -23.53 1.10
N SER A 6 27.63 -23.38 -0.18
CA SER A 6 28.58 -23.57 -1.28
C SER A 6 28.16 -22.82 -2.54
N THR A 7 29.16 -22.25 -3.22
CA THR A 7 29.04 -21.68 -4.56
C THR A 7 29.14 -22.75 -5.65
N SER A 8 29.85 -23.85 -5.38
CA SER A 8 30.04 -24.98 -6.29
C SER A 8 29.03 -26.09 -6.00
N VAL A 9 28.76 -26.92 -7.02
CA VAL A 9 27.90 -28.10 -6.89
C VAL A 9 28.50 -29.04 -5.85
N LEU A 10 27.74 -29.30 -4.78
CA LEU A 10 28.12 -30.26 -3.75
C LEU A 10 27.80 -31.68 -4.25
N PRO A 11 28.76 -32.62 -4.23
CA PRO A 11 28.43 -34.02 -4.43
C PRO A 11 27.44 -34.44 -3.34
N ASP A 12 26.28 -34.93 -3.79
CA ASP A 12 25.17 -35.42 -2.99
C ASP A 12 24.60 -34.44 -1.94
N PHE A 13 24.18 -33.25 -2.39
CA PHE A 13 23.45 -32.28 -1.54
C PHE A 13 22.25 -32.91 -0.80
N GLU A 14 21.51 -33.80 -1.46
CA GLU A 14 20.39 -34.54 -0.84
C GLU A 14 20.86 -35.52 0.24
N ALA A 15 21.99 -36.22 0.04
CA ALA A 15 22.52 -37.11 1.07
C ALA A 15 22.97 -36.34 2.32
N LYS A 16 23.48 -35.11 2.15
CA LYS A 16 23.81 -34.22 3.28
C LYS A 16 22.57 -33.77 4.05
N LYS A 17 21.46 -33.47 3.35
CA LYS A 17 20.19 -33.19 4.02
C LYS A 17 19.67 -34.41 4.77
N GLU A 18 19.78 -35.60 4.19
CA GLU A 18 19.34 -36.83 4.83
C GLU A 18 20.14 -37.15 6.10
N LEU A 19 21.45 -36.93 6.06
CA LEU A 19 22.29 -37.06 7.24
C LEU A 19 21.86 -36.09 8.37
N ILE A 20 21.46 -34.85 8.04
CA ILE A 20 20.92 -33.88 9.01
C ILE A 20 19.56 -34.35 9.57
N ARG A 21 18.72 -35.00 8.77
CA ARG A 21 17.44 -35.56 9.24
C ARG A 21 17.63 -36.69 10.25
N GLN A 22 18.73 -37.45 10.12
CA GLN A 22 19.08 -38.59 10.96
C GLN A 22 19.83 -38.20 12.25
N ASP A 23 20.35 -36.98 12.35
CA ASP A 23 21.21 -36.53 13.45
C ASP A 23 20.43 -36.33 14.77
N SER A 24 19.84 -35.14 14.99
CA SER A 24 19.08 -34.82 16.20
C SER A 24 17.67 -34.31 15.89
N LYS A 25 16.78 -34.28 16.90
CA LYS A 25 15.43 -33.71 16.74
C LYS A 25 15.50 -32.23 16.38
N GLU A 26 16.40 -31.48 17.01
CA GLU A 26 16.63 -30.06 16.77
C GLU A 26 17.13 -29.81 15.34
N ALA A 27 18.07 -30.65 14.87
CA ALA A 27 18.58 -30.58 13.50
C ALA A 27 17.47 -30.84 12.47
N ARG A 28 16.61 -31.83 12.74
CA ARG A 28 15.46 -32.16 11.89
C ARG A 28 14.41 -31.05 11.88
N ASP A 29 14.07 -30.51 13.05
CA ASP A 29 13.10 -29.40 13.17
C ASP A 29 13.63 -28.14 12.48
N TRP A 30 14.92 -27.85 12.61
CA TRP A 30 15.58 -26.76 11.90
C TRP A 30 15.53 -26.97 10.38
N LEU A 31 15.86 -28.17 9.90
CA LEU A 31 15.81 -28.48 8.47
C LEU A 31 14.38 -28.33 7.93
N TYR A 32 13.37 -28.80 8.66
CA TYR A 32 11.96 -28.65 8.32
C TYR A 32 11.53 -27.17 8.27
N ASP A 33 11.94 -26.34 9.24
CA ASP A 33 11.70 -24.89 9.23
C ASP A 33 12.31 -24.23 7.98
N LYS A 34 13.48 -24.71 7.52
CA LYS A 34 14.14 -24.18 6.31
C LYS A 34 13.54 -24.71 5.02
N GLU A 35 13.03 -25.94 4.99
CA GLU A 35 12.35 -26.51 3.82
C GLU A 35 10.92 -25.95 3.65
N VAL A 36 10.19 -25.79 4.76
CA VAL A 36 8.75 -25.45 4.74
C VAL A 36 8.47 -24.00 5.17
N GLY A 37 9.07 -23.54 6.26
CA GLY A 37 8.81 -22.20 6.82
C GLY A 37 9.50 -21.06 6.07
N SER A 38 10.64 -21.35 5.45
CA SER A 38 11.49 -20.36 4.78
C SER A 38 12.15 -20.93 3.51
N PRO A 39 11.37 -21.21 2.45
CA PRO A 39 11.85 -21.91 1.25
C PRO A 39 12.97 -21.19 0.49
N TYR A 40 13.25 -19.93 0.80
CA TYR A 40 14.33 -19.12 0.26
C TYR A 40 15.67 -19.31 0.98
N THR A 41 15.71 -20.03 2.10
CA THR A 41 16.92 -20.25 2.89
C THR A 41 17.95 -21.11 2.14
N PHE A 42 17.55 -22.23 1.53
CA PHE A 42 18.48 -23.07 0.76
C PHE A 42 19.04 -22.38 -0.47
N PRO A 43 18.25 -21.68 -1.30
CA PRO A 43 18.77 -20.81 -2.36
C PRO A 43 19.74 -19.71 -1.87
N GLY A 44 19.66 -19.32 -0.59
CA GLY A 44 20.58 -18.36 0.03
C GLY A 44 21.88 -18.98 0.54
N LEU A 45 21.87 -20.27 0.87
CA LEU A 45 23.04 -21.02 1.33
C LEU A 45 23.75 -21.72 0.16
N TYR A 46 23.01 -22.28 -0.79
CA TYR A 46 23.51 -23.11 -1.86
C TYR A 46 23.21 -22.47 -3.22
N PHE A 47 24.26 -21.88 -3.83
CA PHE A 47 24.15 -21.10 -5.05
C PHE A 47 23.47 -21.85 -6.23
N PRO A 48 23.74 -23.15 -6.47
CA PRO A 48 23.07 -23.89 -7.55
C PRO A 48 21.54 -23.95 -7.44
N LEU A 49 20.96 -23.73 -6.25
CA LEU A 49 19.51 -23.59 -6.05
C LEU A 49 19.04 -22.13 -6.10
N SER A 50 19.96 -21.17 -6.13
CA SER A 50 19.67 -19.74 -6.20
C SER A 50 19.25 -19.33 -7.59
N LYS A 51 18.24 -18.46 -7.67
CA LYS A 51 17.90 -17.76 -8.92
C LYS A 51 18.71 -16.47 -9.09
N MET A 52 19.50 -16.09 -8.08
CA MET A 52 20.30 -14.86 -8.05
C MET A 52 21.55 -15.01 -8.94
N PRO A 53 22.04 -13.96 -9.64
CA PRO A 53 23.27 -14.07 -10.40
C PRO A 53 24.44 -14.21 -9.44
N LEU A 54 25.46 -14.98 -9.83
CA LEU A 54 26.60 -15.31 -8.96
C LEU A 54 27.31 -14.06 -8.41
N THR A 55 27.45 -13.02 -9.23
CA THR A 55 28.08 -11.76 -8.84
C THR A 55 27.34 -11.05 -7.71
N ILE A 56 26.01 -11.04 -7.75
CA ILE A 56 25.16 -10.47 -6.69
C ILE A 56 25.18 -11.38 -5.45
N TRP A 57 25.16 -12.71 -5.66
CA TRP A 57 25.27 -13.70 -4.60
C TRP A 57 26.56 -13.56 -3.79
N GLN A 58 27.69 -13.37 -4.46
CA GLN A 58 28.99 -13.18 -3.81
C GLN A 58 29.13 -11.80 -3.16
N ALA A 59 28.44 -10.78 -3.68
CA ALA A 59 28.44 -9.43 -3.12
C ALA A 59 27.56 -9.29 -1.87
N SER A 60 26.70 -10.28 -1.58
CA SER A 60 25.88 -10.26 -0.37
C SER A 60 26.74 -10.22 0.90
N PRO A 61 26.40 -9.35 1.87
CA PRO A 61 27.07 -9.35 3.16
C PRO A 61 27.02 -10.74 3.79
N HIS A 62 28.10 -11.19 4.43
CA HIS A 62 28.14 -12.47 5.15
C HIS A 62 27.29 -12.47 6.43
N THR A 63 26.42 -11.48 6.62
CA THR A 63 25.46 -11.45 7.73
C THR A 63 24.20 -12.21 7.33
N THR A 64 23.77 -13.11 8.21
CA THR A 64 22.64 -14.02 7.96
C THR A 64 21.35 -13.28 7.60
N ASN A 65 21.03 -12.20 8.33
CA ASN A 65 19.80 -11.42 8.09
C ASN A 65 19.82 -10.63 6.75
N GLY A 66 20.98 -10.03 6.40
CA GLY A 66 21.11 -9.25 5.16
C GLY A 66 21.01 -10.14 3.92
N ASN A 67 21.67 -11.30 3.96
CA ASN A 67 21.63 -12.26 2.88
C ASN A 67 20.22 -12.90 2.74
N GLU A 68 19.59 -13.27 3.87
CA GLU A 68 18.23 -13.80 3.88
C GLU A 68 17.21 -12.83 3.27
N GLN A 69 17.33 -11.52 3.51
CA GLN A 69 16.43 -10.52 2.92
C GLN A 69 16.65 -10.34 1.41
N ALA A 70 17.90 -10.25 0.95
CA ALA A 70 18.23 -10.15 -0.48
C ALA A 70 17.73 -11.37 -1.24
N HIS A 71 17.98 -12.56 -0.68
CA HIS A 71 17.47 -13.82 -1.21
C HIS A 71 15.96 -13.93 -1.16
N ARG A 72 15.31 -13.45 -0.10
CA ARG A 72 13.84 -13.48 0.00
C ARG A 72 13.21 -12.66 -1.12
N THR A 73 13.71 -11.45 -1.38
CA THR A 73 13.17 -10.59 -2.44
C THR A 73 13.39 -11.22 -3.82
N ILE A 74 14.62 -11.65 -4.12
CA ILE A 74 14.97 -12.18 -5.44
C ILE A 74 14.40 -13.58 -5.68
N ASN A 75 14.32 -14.44 -4.66
CA ASN A 75 13.75 -15.79 -4.83
C ASN A 75 12.22 -15.82 -4.70
N ARG A 76 11.59 -14.86 -4.00
CA ARG A 76 10.12 -14.76 -3.92
C ARG A 76 9.55 -14.03 -5.13
N ASP A 77 10.15 -12.92 -5.53
CA ASP A 77 9.61 -12.09 -6.60
C ASP A 77 10.27 -12.45 -7.96
N GLY A 78 11.43 -13.13 -7.95
CA GLY A 78 12.26 -13.45 -9.11
C GLY A 78 13.33 -12.38 -9.37
N ILE A 79 14.43 -12.73 -10.06
CA ILE A 79 15.07 -11.74 -10.93
C ILE A 79 14.12 -11.59 -12.12
N GLY A 80 13.54 -10.40 -12.28
CA GLY A 80 12.39 -10.25 -13.15
C GLY A 80 11.16 -10.79 -12.45
N THR A 81 10.43 -9.88 -11.80
CA THR A 81 9.05 -10.07 -11.36
C THR A 81 8.30 -10.95 -12.37
N SER A 82 7.70 -12.06 -11.93
CA SER A 82 6.83 -12.82 -12.81
C SER A 82 5.85 -11.87 -13.50
N LEU A 83 5.56 -12.07 -14.78
CA LEU A 83 4.68 -11.18 -15.55
C LEU A 83 3.38 -10.89 -14.79
N LEU A 84 2.85 -11.91 -14.09
CA LEU A 84 1.67 -11.78 -13.26
C LEU A 84 1.88 -10.86 -12.05
N ALA A 85 2.98 -10.99 -11.30
CA ALA A 85 3.32 -10.09 -10.20
C ALA A 85 3.50 -8.64 -10.68
N ALA A 86 4.18 -8.44 -11.81
CA ALA A 86 4.33 -7.14 -12.44
C ALA A 86 2.95 -6.53 -12.78
N ILE A 87 2.05 -7.31 -13.40
CA ILE A 87 0.67 -6.89 -13.69
C ILE A 87 -0.08 -6.49 -12.41
N PHE A 88 0.07 -7.23 -11.31
CA PHE A 88 -0.55 -6.88 -10.03
C PHE A 88 -0.01 -5.57 -9.45
N HIS A 89 1.30 -5.34 -9.51
CA HIS A 89 1.91 -4.09 -9.06
C HIS A 89 1.42 -2.91 -9.89
N VAL A 90 1.42 -3.03 -11.22
CA VAL A 90 0.91 -2.00 -12.13
C VAL A 90 -0.57 -1.73 -11.86
N ARG A 91 -1.41 -2.77 -11.70
CA ARG A 91 -2.83 -2.59 -11.35
C ARG A 91 -3.02 -1.90 -10.01
N THR A 92 -2.20 -2.21 -9.02
CA THR A 92 -2.28 -1.60 -7.69
C THR A 92 -1.85 -0.14 -7.73
N ALA A 93 -0.76 0.17 -8.43
CA ALA A 93 -0.32 1.54 -8.66
C ALA A 93 -1.37 2.35 -9.43
N LYS A 94 -1.95 1.77 -10.49
CA LYS A 94 -3.04 2.38 -11.25
C LYS A 94 -4.27 2.68 -10.39
N ARG A 95 -4.69 1.77 -9.52
CA ARG A 95 -5.81 2.04 -8.58
C ARG A 95 -5.51 3.19 -7.63
N LYS A 96 -4.27 3.29 -7.13
CA LYS A 96 -3.88 4.41 -6.26
C LYS A 96 -3.91 5.74 -7.02
N LEU A 97 -3.40 5.75 -8.24
CA LEU A 97 -3.46 6.92 -9.12
C LEU A 97 -4.91 7.32 -9.42
N ASN A 98 -5.77 6.36 -9.77
CA ASN A 98 -7.19 6.63 -9.99
C ASN A 98 -7.87 7.22 -8.75
N ALA A 99 -7.53 6.73 -7.54
CA ALA A 99 -8.10 7.27 -6.31
C ALA A 99 -7.66 8.73 -6.05
N VAL A 100 -6.41 9.08 -6.41
CA VAL A 100 -5.92 10.47 -6.36
C VAL A 100 -6.67 11.34 -7.37
N ASP A 101 -6.90 10.84 -8.59
CA ASP A 101 -7.64 11.55 -9.63
C ASP A 101 -9.12 11.76 -9.24
N GLU A 102 -9.77 10.76 -8.62
CA GLU A 102 -11.12 10.90 -8.07
C GLU A 102 -11.18 11.98 -6.98
N GLN A 103 -10.19 12.03 -6.08
CA GLN A 103 -10.07 13.08 -5.06
C GLN A 103 -9.86 14.46 -5.69
N LEU A 104 -9.01 14.57 -6.71
CA LEU A 104 -8.75 15.82 -7.41
C LEU A 104 -10.02 16.34 -8.11
N THR A 105 -10.80 15.44 -8.72
CA THR A 105 -12.10 15.78 -9.32
C THR A 105 -13.07 16.34 -8.28
N ALA A 106 -13.14 15.72 -7.10
CA ALA A 106 -14.00 16.20 -6.02
C ALA A 106 -13.56 17.58 -5.50
N LEU A 107 -12.25 17.83 -5.37
CA LEU A 107 -11.73 19.14 -4.99
C LEU A 107 -12.06 20.21 -6.04
N TYR A 108 -11.93 19.91 -7.34
CA TYR A 108 -12.30 20.85 -8.40
C TYR A 108 -13.79 21.19 -8.39
N GLN A 109 -14.65 20.22 -8.13
CA GLN A 109 -16.08 20.49 -7.95
C GLN A 109 -16.31 21.44 -6.75
N GLN A 110 -15.62 21.20 -5.63
CA GLN A 110 -15.71 22.08 -4.46
C GLN A 110 -15.20 23.51 -4.74
N VAL A 111 -14.14 23.65 -5.54
CA VAL A 111 -13.65 24.96 -6.00
C VAL A 111 -14.72 25.68 -6.82
N ASP A 112 -15.39 24.98 -7.73
CA ASP A 112 -16.43 25.55 -8.58
C ASP A 112 -17.62 26.02 -7.72
N GLU A 113 -18.09 25.20 -6.77
CA GLU A 113 -19.17 25.54 -5.82
C GLU A 113 -18.81 26.75 -4.91
N LEU A 114 -17.57 26.81 -4.42
CA LEU A 114 -17.08 27.95 -3.63
C LEU A 114 -16.97 29.22 -4.47
N THR A 115 -16.56 29.09 -5.73
CA THR A 115 -16.46 30.23 -6.66
C THR A 115 -17.83 30.86 -6.89
N GLU A 116 -18.86 30.05 -7.16
CA GLU A 116 -20.25 30.53 -7.31
C GLU A 116 -20.76 31.18 -6.02
N SER A 117 -20.48 30.56 -4.87
CA SER A 117 -20.86 31.11 -3.56
C SER A 117 -20.20 32.47 -3.29
N ILE A 118 -18.92 32.62 -3.60
CA ILE A 118 -18.18 33.89 -3.48
C ILE A 118 -18.79 34.93 -4.41
N GLN A 119 -19.02 34.61 -5.69
CA GLN A 119 -19.58 35.54 -6.67
C GLN A 119 -20.97 36.03 -6.27
N SER A 120 -21.85 35.13 -5.82
CA SER A 120 -23.20 35.51 -5.36
C SER A 120 -23.15 36.46 -4.16
N LEU A 121 -22.27 36.20 -3.20
CA LEU A 121 -22.12 37.04 -2.00
C LEU A 121 -21.52 38.41 -2.33
N VAL A 122 -20.58 38.47 -3.27
CA VAL A 122 -20.01 39.71 -3.78
C VAL A 122 -21.08 40.57 -4.45
N GLN A 123 -21.96 39.98 -5.27
CA GLN A 123 -23.08 40.70 -5.88
C GLN A 123 -24.03 41.27 -4.82
N ILE A 124 -24.35 40.49 -3.78
CA ILE A 124 -25.18 40.97 -2.66
C ILE A 124 -24.50 42.16 -1.97
N LEU A 125 -23.20 42.05 -1.65
CA LEU A 125 -22.44 43.11 -0.99
C LEU A 125 -22.37 44.41 -1.83
N GLN A 126 -22.29 44.30 -3.16
CA GLN A 126 -22.28 45.46 -4.06
C GLN A 126 -23.61 46.22 -4.04
N MET A 127 -24.72 45.55 -3.75
CA MET A 127 -26.06 46.15 -3.69
C MET A 127 -26.41 46.70 -2.29
N MET A 128 -25.60 46.43 -1.27
CA MET A 128 -25.86 46.82 0.12
C MET A 128 -25.17 48.14 0.49
N ASP A 129 -25.76 48.88 1.42
CA ASP A 129 -25.09 50.03 2.04
C ASP A 129 -23.93 49.55 2.94
N ARG A 130 -22.73 50.10 2.70
CA ARG A 130 -21.50 49.79 3.44
C ARG A 130 -21.61 50.09 4.94
N ARG A 131 -22.53 50.97 5.34
CA ARG A 131 -22.77 51.29 6.76
C ARG A 131 -23.72 50.31 7.45
N SER A 132 -24.36 49.41 6.70
CA SER A 132 -25.29 48.44 7.27
C SER A 132 -24.56 47.40 8.13
N ARG A 133 -25.21 46.97 9.22
CA ARG A 133 -24.73 45.84 10.04
C ARG A 133 -24.65 44.56 9.22
N ASP A 134 -25.60 44.35 8.31
CA ASP A 134 -25.68 43.15 7.48
C ASP A 134 -24.54 43.10 6.45
N PHE A 135 -23.99 44.25 6.06
CA PHE A 135 -22.81 44.35 5.21
C PHE A 135 -21.60 43.72 5.92
N ASN A 136 -21.37 44.05 7.19
CA ASN A 136 -20.26 43.49 7.96
C ASN A 136 -20.40 41.97 8.16
N ILE A 137 -21.61 41.48 8.43
CA ILE A 137 -21.85 40.03 8.55
C ILE A 137 -21.56 39.32 7.22
N SER A 138 -22.03 39.88 6.11
CA SER A 138 -21.81 39.31 4.78
C SER A 138 -20.33 39.39 4.37
N ALA A 139 -19.64 40.47 4.70
CA ALA A 139 -18.20 40.64 4.45
C ALA A 139 -17.35 39.65 5.26
N GLN A 140 -17.70 39.38 6.53
CA GLN A 140 -17.06 38.33 7.32
C GLN A 140 -17.27 36.94 6.71
N ARG A 141 -18.49 36.64 6.25
CA ARG A 141 -18.76 35.37 5.56
C ARG A 141 -17.96 35.24 4.27
N LEU A 142 -17.80 36.33 3.51
CA LEU A 142 -16.97 36.38 2.32
C LEU A 142 -15.50 36.07 2.65
N GLN A 143 -14.99 36.65 3.74
CA GLN A 143 -13.62 36.40 4.22
C GLN A 143 -13.41 34.91 4.58
N VAL A 144 -14.38 34.28 5.24
CA VAL A 144 -14.33 32.83 5.55
C VAL A 144 -14.34 31.98 4.27
N LEU A 145 -15.23 32.29 3.32
CA LEU A 145 -15.30 31.56 2.04
C LEU A 145 -14.01 31.71 1.22
N GLN A 146 -13.42 32.92 1.22
CA GLN A 146 -12.15 33.16 0.54
C GLN A 146 -11.01 32.32 1.14
N HIS A 147 -10.97 32.22 2.47
CA HIS A 147 -9.99 31.37 3.15
C HIS A 147 -10.17 29.90 2.78
N GLN A 148 -11.41 29.39 2.84
CA GLN A 148 -11.74 28.02 2.44
C GLN A 148 -11.37 27.73 0.98
N TYR A 149 -11.66 28.66 0.06
CA TYR A 149 -11.28 28.56 -1.34
C TYR A 149 -9.76 28.40 -1.50
N HIS A 150 -8.98 29.19 -0.76
CA HIS A 150 -7.52 29.13 -0.81
C HIS A 150 -6.99 27.79 -0.28
N GLU A 151 -7.53 27.28 0.82
CA GLU A 151 -7.15 25.97 1.38
C GLU A 151 -7.42 24.84 0.37
N VAL A 152 -8.61 24.82 -0.23
CA VAL A 152 -8.99 23.80 -1.23
C VAL A 152 -8.10 23.90 -2.48
N CYS A 153 -7.76 25.10 -2.94
CA CYS A 153 -6.86 25.29 -4.07
C CYS A 153 -5.43 24.79 -3.77
N GLN A 154 -4.92 25.06 -2.57
CA GLN A 154 -3.61 24.54 -2.15
C GLN A 154 -3.62 23.00 -2.06
N GLU A 155 -4.67 22.42 -1.47
CA GLU A 155 -4.82 20.96 -1.40
C GLU A 155 -4.84 20.36 -2.81
N ALA A 156 -5.61 20.93 -3.73
CA ALA A 156 -5.67 20.50 -5.12
C ALA A 156 -4.30 20.61 -5.83
N GLU A 157 -3.52 21.66 -5.57
CA GLU A 157 -2.17 21.82 -6.14
C GLU A 157 -1.20 20.76 -5.59
N THR A 158 -1.25 20.47 -4.29
CA THR A 158 -0.43 19.42 -3.68
C THR A 158 -0.78 18.04 -4.22
N LEU A 159 -2.08 17.78 -4.44
CA LEU A 159 -2.58 16.52 -4.94
C LEU A 159 -2.29 16.36 -6.44
N GLY A 160 -2.37 17.44 -7.22
CA GLY A 160 -2.05 17.48 -8.64
C GLY A 160 -0.62 17.04 -8.96
N LYS A 161 0.34 17.31 -8.06
CA LYS A 161 1.73 16.82 -8.18
C LYS A 161 1.86 15.30 -8.12
N SER A 162 0.84 14.61 -7.60
CA SER A 162 0.77 13.15 -7.49
C SER A 162 -0.22 12.50 -8.46
N SER A 163 -0.85 13.28 -9.35
CA SER A 163 -1.86 12.79 -10.30
C SER A 163 -1.26 11.88 -11.39
N SER A 164 -2.11 11.04 -11.98
CA SER A 164 -1.74 10.22 -13.15
C SER A 164 -1.48 11.02 -14.42
N GLY A 165 -1.90 12.29 -14.46
CA GLY A 165 -1.90 13.13 -15.66
C GLY A 165 -3.10 12.90 -16.58
N THR A 166 -4.08 12.07 -16.19
CA THR A 166 -5.33 11.88 -16.94
C THR A 166 -6.27 13.08 -16.79
N ILE A 167 -6.19 13.77 -15.64
CA ILE A 167 -6.98 14.98 -15.37
C ILE A 167 -6.12 16.19 -15.73
N GLU A 168 -6.73 17.14 -16.45
CA GLU A 168 -6.11 18.43 -16.74
C GLU A 168 -5.96 19.23 -15.44
N ILE A 169 -4.70 19.53 -15.08
CA ILE A 169 -4.40 20.27 -13.87
C ILE A 169 -4.80 21.73 -14.11
N ARG A 170 -5.83 22.20 -13.40
CA ARG A 170 -6.23 23.61 -13.42
C ARG A 170 -5.20 24.43 -12.65
N HIS A 171 -4.66 25.47 -13.29
CA HIS A 171 -3.83 26.44 -12.62
C HIS A 171 -4.73 27.51 -11.98
N PHE A 172 -4.70 27.58 -10.65
CA PHE A 172 -5.37 28.62 -9.90
C PHE A 172 -4.41 29.79 -9.73
N ASP A 173 -4.74 30.94 -10.30
CA ASP A 173 -4.03 32.17 -9.97
C ASP A 173 -4.53 32.66 -8.61
N LEU A 174 -3.81 32.27 -7.55
CA LEU A 174 -4.12 32.66 -6.17
C LEU A 174 -4.05 34.18 -5.96
N ASN A 175 -3.42 34.92 -6.89
CA ASN A 175 -3.35 36.38 -6.87
C ASN A 175 -4.45 37.04 -7.71
N SER A 176 -5.11 36.29 -8.60
CA SER A 176 -6.29 36.76 -9.32
C SER A 176 -7.46 36.73 -8.34
N PHE A 177 -7.59 37.80 -7.57
CA PHE A 177 -8.71 37.96 -6.66
C PHE A 177 -10.03 37.84 -7.45
N LEU A 178 -10.86 36.87 -7.06
CA LEU A 178 -12.21 36.69 -7.61
C LEU A 178 -13.11 37.91 -7.40
N PHE A 179 -12.71 38.82 -6.51
CA PHE A 179 -13.43 40.04 -6.17
C PHE A 179 -12.50 41.17 -5.72
N ASP A 180 -13.03 42.38 -5.65
CA ASP A 180 -12.28 43.56 -5.18
C ASP A 180 -11.93 43.45 -3.68
N PRO A 181 -10.62 43.42 -3.31
CA PRO A 181 -10.19 43.37 -1.91
C PRO A 181 -10.75 44.50 -1.05
N SER A 182 -11.16 45.62 -1.64
CA SER A 182 -11.74 46.75 -0.93
C SER A 182 -13.02 46.40 -0.15
N LEU A 183 -13.73 45.32 -0.52
CA LEU A 183 -14.94 44.84 0.15
C LEU A 183 -14.69 44.26 1.54
N ILE A 184 -13.46 43.83 1.82
CA ILE A 184 -13.08 43.19 3.09
C ILE A 184 -11.90 43.87 3.79
N ALA A 185 -11.32 44.91 3.18
CA ALA A 185 -10.11 45.57 3.68
C ALA A 185 -10.28 46.20 5.08
N HIS A 186 -11.52 46.47 5.51
CA HIS A 186 -11.83 47.00 6.84
C HIS A 186 -11.93 45.93 7.93
N LEU A 187 -11.94 44.65 7.57
CA LEU A 187 -12.01 43.54 8.52
C LEU A 187 -10.61 43.13 8.97
N SER A 188 -10.48 42.77 10.25
CA SER A 188 -9.26 42.15 10.77
C SER A 188 -8.98 40.82 10.07
N PRO A 189 -7.72 40.44 9.83
CA PRO A 189 -7.37 39.10 9.37
C PRO A 189 -7.99 38.04 10.28
N ILE A 190 -8.51 36.95 9.70
CA ILE A 190 -8.97 35.80 10.48
C ILE A 190 -7.76 35.17 11.16
N ASP A 191 -7.73 35.21 12.50
CA ASP A 191 -6.76 34.46 13.28
C ASP A 191 -7.04 32.96 13.10
N GLN A 192 -6.15 32.26 12.39
CA GLN A 192 -6.24 30.82 12.08
C GLN A 192 -6.27 29.90 13.31
N SER A 193 -6.18 30.43 14.52
CA SER A 193 -6.05 29.65 15.76
C SER A 193 -7.35 29.00 16.25
N GLN A 194 -8.50 29.25 15.62
CA GLN A 194 -9.80 28.75 16.10
C GLN A 194 -10.48 27.64 15.25
N SER A 195 -9.98 27.30 14.05
CA SER A 195 -10.66 26.33 13.16
C SER A 195 -10.17 24.87 13.26
N ALA A 196 -9.11 24.57 13.99
CA ALA A 196 -8.55 23.20 14.11
C ALA A 196 -9.41 22.21 14.93
N GLY A 197 -10.68 22.53 15.18
CA GLY A 197 -11.55 21.88 16.15
C GLY A 197 -12.69 21.02 15.62
N SER A 198 -12.78 20.64 14.34
CA SER A 198 -13.87 19.73 13.92
C SER A 198 -13.67 19.01 12.58
N THR A 199 -12.52 18.37 12.32
CA THR A 199 -12.45 17.36 11.25
C THR A 199 -12.55 15.98 11.88
N SER A 200 -13.77 15.45 11.83
CA SER A 200 -14.18 14.10 12.19
C SER A 200 -13.21 13.05 11.65
N GLN A 201 -12.22 12.65 12.43
CA GLN A 201 -11.42 11.47 12.13
C GLN A 201 -12.36 10.26 12.06
N ALA A 202 -12.53 9.73 10.85
CA ALA A 202 -13.13 8.42 10.64
C ALA A 202 -12.40 7.39 11.52
N LYS A 203 -13.10 6.93 12.56
CA LYS A 203 -12.61 5.90 13.50
C LYS A 203 -12.24 4.66 12.69
N LYS A 204 -10.93 4.43 12.51
CA LYS A 204 -10.40 3.13 12.06
C LYS A 204 -10.96 2.03 12.99
N PRO A 205 -11.52 0.93 12.47
CA PRO A 205 -12.03 -0.15 13.30
C PRO A 205 -10.89 -0.72 14.13
N ARG A 206 -11.00 -0.58 15.45
CA ARG A 206 -10.11 -1.21 16.42
C ARG A 206 -10.16 -2.73 16.21
N LYS A 207 -9.02 -3.33 15.84
CA LYS A 207 -8.86 -4.79 15.84
C LYS A 207 -9.10 -5.33 17.26
N PRO A 208 -9.79 -6.46 17.44
CA PRO A 208 -10.03 -7.05 18.74
C PRO A 208 -8.70 -7.44 19.41
N ARG A 209 -8.47 -6.89 20.60
CA ARG A 209 -7.35 -7.19 21.48
C ARG A 209 -7.51 -8.63 22.00
N LYS A 210 -6.66 -9.56 21.53
CA LYS A 210 -6.55 -10.91 22.09
C LYS A 210 -6.18 -10.80 23.57
N THR A 211 -7.10 -11.17 24.44
CA THR A 211 -6.85 -11.36 25.87
C THR A 211 -5.92 -12.57 26.05
N ARG A 212 -4.74 -12.30 26.59
CA ARG A 212 -3.73 -13.29 26.94
C ARG A 212 -4.14 -13.92 28.27
N LYS A 213 -4.50 -15.20 28.24
CA LYS A 213 -4.84 -16.02 29.41
C LYS A 213 -3.58 -16.12 30.30
N VAL A 214 -3.64 -15.51 31.48
CA VAL A 214 -2.62 -15.66 32.52
C VAL A 214 -2.93 -16.95 33.26
N THR A 215 -2.11 -17.97 33.06
CA THR A 215 -2.13 -19.18 33.89
C THR A 215 -1.21 -18.93 35.08
N SER A 216 -1.80 -18.74 36.25
CA SER A 216 -1.11 -18.69 37.53
C SER A 216 -0.63 -20.09 37.90
N THR A 217 0.69 -20.27 37.95
CA THR A 217 1.35 -21.45 38.52
C THR A 217 1.39 -21.30 40.03
N THR A 218 0.54 -22.06 40.74
CA THR A 218 0.62 -22.21 42.20
C THR A 218 1.45 -23.45 42.51
N VAL A 219 2.50 -23.25 43.31
CA VAL A 219 3.37 -24.28 43.88
C VAL A 219 2.67 -24.92 45.08
N SER A 220 2.63 -26.24 45.17
CA SER A 220 2.57 -26.97 46.45
C SER A 220 2.89 -28.45 46.27
N ALA A 221 3.83 -28.91 47.09
CA ALA A 221 4.27 -30.27 47.24
C ALA A 221 3.40 -31.02 48.26
N ALA A 222 3.09 -32.29 48.01
CA ALA A 222 2.84 -33.31 49.05
C ALA A 222 2.73 -34.73 48.44
N THR A 223 3.78 -35.52 48.67
CA THR A 223 3.82 -36.89 49.21
C THR A 223 2.60 -37.82 49.12
N ALA A 224 2.88 -38.97 48.48
CA ALA A 224 2.52 -40.36 48.82
C ALA A 224 1.15 -40.99 48.51
N SER A 225 1.32 -42.22 47.99
CA SER A 225 0.56 -43.46 48.25
C SER A 225 -0.63 -43.83 47.37
N GLN A 226 -0.38 -44.95 46.67
CA GLN A 226 -1.25 -46.13 46.50
C GLN A 226 -2.71 -45.91 46.08
N SER A 227 -3.07 -46.54 44.96
CA SER A 227 -3.90 -47.76 44.99
C SER A 227 -4.69 -47.91 43.68
N SER A 228 -4.39 -49.02 43.02
CA SER A 228 -5.26 -49.94 42.27
C SER A 228 -6.55 -49.49 41.56
N ARG A 229 -6.80 -50.27 40.49
CA ARG A 229 -8.10 -50.72 39.95
C ARG A 229 -8.71 -49.98 38.75
N THR A 230 -8.48 -50.64 37.60
CA THR A 230 -9.48 -51.23 36.69
C THR A 230 -10.50 -50.36 35.96
N ARG A 231 -10.56 -50.69 34.66
CA ARG A 231 -11.74 -51.00 33.82
C ARG A 231 -12.25 -49.90 32.88
N LYS A 232 -12.21 -50.30 31.59
CA LYS A 232 -13.27 -50.28 30.57
C LYS A 232 -13.94 -48.94 30.25
N GLY A 233 -13.94 -48.60 28.96
CA GLY A 233 -14.90 -47.63 28.43
C GLY A 233 -14.67 -47.27 26.98
N THR A 234 -14.99 -48.19 26.08
CA THR A 234 -15.23 -47.94 24.65
C THR A 234 -16.33 -46.91 24.47
N ALA A 235 -16.13 -45.89 23.63
CA ALA A 235 -17.24 -45.23 22.92
C ALA A 235 -16.73 -44.47 21.68
N ALA A 236 -17.26 -44.89 20.54
CA ALA A 236 -17.18 -44.23 19.26
C ALA A 236 -18.02 -42.93 19.25
N SER A 237 -17.62 -41.95 18.43
CA SER A 237 -18.52 -40.91 17.95
C SER A 237 -18.13 -40.46 16.55
N THR A 238 -18.74 -41.17 15.59
CA THR A 238 -19.50 -40.66 14.45
C THR A 238 -19.11 -39.29 13.89
N LEU A 239 -18.41 -39.34 12.76
CA LEU A 239 -18.24 -38.25 11.80
C LEU A 239 -19.55 -38.02 11.02
N THR A 240 -19.97 -36.75 10.94
CA THR A 240 -21.05 -36.27 10.07
C THR A 240 -20.43 -35.72 8.78
N PRO A 241 -20.89 -36.09 7.57
CA PRO A 241 -20.35 -35.54 6.33
C PRO A 241 -21.07 -34.26 5.88
N SER A 242 -20.26 -33.28 5.51
CA SER A 242 -20.64 -31.99 4.91
C SER A 242 -21.22 -32.15 3.50
N GLN A 243 -22.23 -31.34 3.18
CA GLN A 243 -22.83 -31.24 1.85
C GLN A 243 -21.95 -30.45 0.85
N PRO A 244 -22.04 -30.75 -0.46
CA PRO A 244 -21.29 -30.05 -1.50
C PRO A 244 -21.99 -28.78 -2.00
N VAL A 245 -21.20 -27.72 -2.17
CA VAL A 245 -21.58 -26.44 -2.80
C VAL A 245 -21.59 -26.60 -4.32
N GLN A 246 -22.70 -26.23 -4.97
CA GLN A 246 -22.79 -26.21 -6.43
C GLN A 246 -22.10 -24.97 -7.02
N LEU A 247 -21.25 -25.21 -8.02
CA LEU A 247 -20.59 -24.20 -8.86
C LEU A 247 -21.46 -23.91 -10.08
N THR A 248 -21.85 -22.65 -10.27
CA THR A 248 -22.57 -22.19 -11.46
C THR A 248 -21.60 -21.67 -12.53
N SER A 249 -21.67 -22.35 -13.68
CA SER A 249 -21.50 -21.90 -15.07
C SER A 249 -20.86 -20.52 -15.34
N SER A 250 -19.68 -20.56 -15.97
CA SER A 250 -18.98 -19.41 -16.55
C SER A 250 -19.41 -19.20 -18.01
N GLN A 251 -19.88 -18.00 -18.36
CA GLN A 251 -20.13 -17.59 -19.74
C GLN A 251 -18.83 -17.08 -20.39
N SER A 252 -18.52 -17.61 -21.57
CA SER A 252 -17.40 -17.18 -22.43
C SER A 252 -17.81 -15.99 -23.29
N VAL A 253 -17.12 -14.86 -23.13
CA VAL A 253 -17.26 -13.70 -24.03
C VAL A 253 -16.09 -13.71 -25.02
N THR A 254 -16.41 -13.89 -26.29
CA THR A 254 -15.49 -13.79 -27.43
C THR A 254 -15.29 -12.33 -27.80
N VAL A 255 -14.05 -11.84 -27.79
CA VAL A 255 -13.69 -10.49 -28.21
C VAL A 255 -13.03 -10.57 -29.61
N PRO A 256 -13.43 -9.72 -30.59
CA PRO A 256 -12.87 -9.77 -31.93
C PRO A 256 -11.46 -9.16 -32.01
N ALA A 257 -10.64 -9.74 -32.89
CA ALA A 257 -9.27 -9.36 -33.14
C ALA A 257 -9.18 -8.01 -33.88
N ALA A 258 -8.47 -7.04 -33.28
CA ALA A 258 -8.16 -5.77 -33.93
C ALA A 258 -6.87 -5.89 -34.76
N THR A 259 -7.00 -5.69 -36.07
CA THR A 259 -5.90 -5.66 -37.04
C THR A 259 -5.04 -4.41 -36.83
N PHE A 260 -3.79 -4.61 -36.41
CA PHE A 260 -2.81 -3.54 -36.21
C PHE A 260 -2.15 -3.17 -37.56
N ARG A 261 -2.30 -1.93 -38.02
CA ARG A 261 -1.56 -1.38 -39.16
C ARG A 261 -0.32 -0.65 -38.66
N PRO A 262 0.91 -1.00 -39.09
CA PRO A 262 2.11 -0.30 -38.68
C PRO A 262 2.20 1.07 -39.36
N GLN A 263 2.38 2.13 -38.58
CA GLN A 263 2.72 3.46 -39.08
C GLN A 263 4.21 3.53 -39.40
N SER A 264 4.52 4.00 -40.61
CA SER A 264 5.88 4.25 -41.11
C SER A 264 6.50 5.46 -40.40
N ILE A 265 7.63 5.25 -39.76
CA ILE A 265 8.44 6.30 -39.12
C ILE A 265 9.30 7.00 -40.19
N PRO A 266 9.30 8.33 -40.29
CA PRO A 266 10.15 9.06 -41.23
C PRO A 266 11.63 9.06 -40.78
N PRO A 267 12.59 9.11 -41.73
CA PRO A 267 14.01 9.04 -41.42
C PRO A 267 14.54 10.31 -40.75
N ALA A 268 15.38 10.11 -39.73
CA ALA A 268 16.03 11.17 -38.96
C ALA A 268 17.09 11.90 -39.80
N SER A 269 17.01 13.23 -39.82
CA SER A 269 17.99 14.12 -40.44
C SER A 269 19.27 14.21 -39.60
N VAL A 270 20.41 13.87 -40.20
CA VAL A 270 21.74 13.94 -39.59
C VAL A 270 22.30 15.38 -39.72
N PRO A 271 22.79 16.01 -38.64
CA PRO A 271 23.38 17.34 -38.72
C PRO A 271 24.83 17.28 -39.24
N HIS A 272 25.14 18.15 -40.20
CA HIS A 272 26.48 18.36 -40.75
C HIS A 272 27.40 19.04 -39.72
N CYS A 273 28.51 18.36 -39.40
CA CYS A 273 29.59 18.93 -38.61
C CYS A 273 30.45 19.84 -39.51
N LYS A 274 30.54 21.13 -39.18
CA LYS A 274 31.48 22.06 -39.82
C LYS A 274 32.81 21.99 -39.07
N THR A 275 33.86 21.56 -39.76
CA THR A 275 35.25 21.65 -39.32
C THR A 275 35.73 23.10 -39.45
N VAL A 276 36.45 23.58 -38.43
CA VAL A 276 37.27 24.80 -38.45
C VAL A 276 38.72 24.36 -38.56
#